data_AF-A0A8X7UHU1-F1
#
_entry.id   AF-A0A8X7UHU1-F1
#
_cell.length_a   1.000
_cell.length_b   1.000
_cell.length_c   1.000
_cell.angle_alpha   90.00
_cell.angle_beta   90.00
_cell.angle_gamma   90.00
#
_symmetry.space_group_name_H-M   'P 1'
#
loop_
_entity.id
_entity.type
_entity.pdbx_description
1 polymer ?
#
loop_
_entity_poly.entity_id
_entity_poly.type
_entity_poly.pdbx_seq_one_letter_code
_entity_poly.pdbx_strand_id
1 'polypeptide(L)' 'MPPPPPAAAPQPVPEVAVHPDLRVPSYAPFARYTVEDLLAQPGRDGLDVLDPDELIGKL' A
#
# COMPACT_ATOMS: atom_id res chain seq x y z
N MET A 1 -41.94 15.48 -14.01
CA MET A 1 -40.70 14.85 -14.49
C MET A 1 -40.49 13.59 -13.66
N PRO A 2 -40.25 12.42 -14.27
CA PRO A 2 -39.94 11.22 -13.49
C PRO A 2 -38.61 11.39 -12.75
N PRO A 3 -38.42 10.74 -11.60
CA PRO A 3 -37.15 10.80 -10.87
C PRO A 3 -36.03 10.21 -11.74
N PRO A 4 -34.80 10.77 -11.68
CA PRO A 4 -33.66 10.19 -12.37
C PRO A 4 -33.42 8.76 -11.86
N PRO A 5 -32.97 7.83 -12.72
CA PRO A 5 -32.65 6.47 -12.32
C PRO A 5 -31.56 6.48 -11.22
N PRO A 6 -31.55 5.48 -10.32
CA PRO A 6 -30.51 5.36 -9.30
C PRO A 6 -29.13 5.36 -9.96
N ALA A 7 -28.18 6.10 -9.39
CA ALA A 7 -26.80 6.03 -9.84
C ALA A 7 -26.31 4.58 -9.72
N ALA A 8 -25.72 4.04 -10.79
CA ALA A 8 -25.14 2.71 -10.77
C ALA A 8 -24.06 2.66 -9.69
N ALA A 9 -24.08 1.59 -8.88
CA ALA A 9 -23.03 1.36 -7.89
C ALA A 9 -21.66 1.34 -8.60
N PRO A 10 -20.58 1.83 -7.97
CA PRO A 10 -19.24 1.68 -8.51
C PRO A 10 -18.99 0.21 -8.83
N GLN A 11 -18.59 -0.08 -10.06
CA GLN A 11 -18.15 -1.43 -10.44
C GLN A 11 -17.04 -1.83 -9.46
N PRO A 12 -17.09 -3.02 -8.83
CA PRO A 12 -15.99 -3.53 -8.04
C PRO A 12 -14.73 -3.42 -8.87
N VAL A 13 -13.70 -2.77 -8.32
CA VAL A 13 -12.39 -2.73 -8.98
C VAL A 13 -12.01 -4.18 -9.22
N PRO A 14 -11.69 -4.58 -10.48
CA PRO A 14 -11.14 -5.91 -10.71
C PRO A 14 -9.96 -6.04 -9.76
N GLU A 15 -9.89 -7.16 -9.07
CA GLU A 15 -8.87 -7.48 -8.08
C GLU A 15 -7.53 -7.64 -8.81
N VAL A 16 -7.01 -6.52 -9.30
CA VAL A 16 -5.84 -6.42 -10.16
C VAL A 16 -4.66 -6.85 -9.32
N ALA A 17 -4.14 -8.02 -9.65
CA ALA A 17 -2.74 -8.42 -9.50
C ALA A 17 -2.10 -8.22 -8.12
N VAL A 18 -2.86 -8.25 -7.03
CA VAL A 18 -2.23 -8.42 -5.71
C VAL A 18 -1.83 -9.88 -5.63
N HIS A 19 -0.53 -10.14 -5.80
CA HIS A 19 0.04 -11.48 -5.71
C HIS A 19 -0.45 -12.14 -4.40
N PRO A 20 -0.97 -13.37 -4.43
CA PRO A 20 -1.54 -13.99 -3.23
C PRO A 20 -0.54 -14.07 -2.07
N ASP A 21 0.77 -14.24 -2.33
CA ASP A 21 1.80 -14.14 -1.28
C ASP A 21 2.05 -12.73 -0.73
N LEU A 22 1.60 -11.68 -1.43
CA LEU A 22 1.67 -10.29 -0.97
C LEU A 22 0.38 -9.83 -0.28
N ARG A 23 -0.63 -10.70 -0.16
CA ARG A 23 -1.83 -10.41 0.62
C ARG A 23 -1.54 -10.56 2.11
N VAL A 24 -1.22 -9.44 2.73
CA VAL A 24 -1.26 -9.34 4.19
C VAL A 24 -2.74 -9.25 4.62
N PRO A 25 -3.23 -10.12 5.52
CA PRO A 25 -4.58 -10.00 6.05
C PRO A 25 -4.79 -8.60 6.65
N SER A 26 -5.91 -7.94 6.34
CA SER A 26 -6.21 -6.59 6.87
C SER A 26 -6.29 -6.52 8.40
N TYR A 27 -6.44 -7.68 9.04
CA TYR A 27 -6.47 -7.86 10.50
C TYR A 27 -5.12 -8.31 11.10
N ALA A 28 -4.11 -8.58 10.26
CA ALA A 28 -2.78 -8.85 10.75
C ALA A 28 -2.28 -7.57 11.46
N PRO A 29 -1.80 -7.67 12.71
CA PRO A 29 -1.14 -6.55 13.33
C PRO A 29 -0.03 -6.09 12.41
N PHE A 30 0.03 -4.80 12.09
CA PHE A 30 1.26 -4.22 11.59
C PHE A 30 2.32 -4.51 12.66
N ALA A 31 3.19 -5.48 12.40
CA ALA A 31 4.35 -5.69 13.22
C ALA A 31 5.08 -4.34 13.23
N ARG A 32 5.19 -3.76 14.42
CA ARG A 32 5.84 -2.47 14.66
C ARG A 32 7.34 -2.70 14.58
N TYR A 33 7.82 -3.01 13.39
CA TYR A 33 9.24 -2.99 13.14
C TYR A 33 9.70 -1.53 13.28
N THR A 34 10.69 -1.31 14.12
CA THR A 34 11.33 -0.01 14.22
C THR A 34 12.17 0.22 12.97
N VAL A 35 12.55 1.46 12.71
CA VAL A 35 13.46 1.78 11.60
C VAL A 35 14.76 0.94 11.71
N GLU A 36 15.29 0.81 12.93
CA GLU A 36 16.46 -0.02 13.23
C GLU A 36 16.27 -1.50 12.85
N ASP A 37 15.09 -2.08 13.15
CA ASP A 37 14.78 -3.47 12.79
C ASP A 37 14.71 -3.66 11.26
N LEU A 38 14.12 -2.70 10.54
CA LEU A 38 14.09 -2.70 9.07
C LEU A 38 15.49 -2.59 8.45
N LEU A 39 16.37 -1.80 9.05
CA LEU A 39 17.75 -1.63 8.58
C LEU A 39 18.62 -2.84 8.92
N ALA A 40 18.34 -3.52 10.03
CA ALA A 40 19.03 -4.73 10.45
C ALA A 40 18.60 -5.99 9.67
N GLN A 41 17.56 -5.92 8.83
CA GLN A 41 17.10 -7.04 8.03
C GLN A 41 18.14 -7.46 6.97
N PRO A 42 18.46 -8.76 6.87
CA PRO A 42 19.42 -9.24 5.88
C PRO A 42 18.93 -8.94 4.46
N GLY A 43 19.84 -8.44 3.60
CA GLY A 43 19.50 -8.00 2.24
C GLY A 43 19.04 -6.55 2.14
N ARG A 44 19.05 -5.80 3.25
CA ARG A 44 18.87 -4.34 3.26
C ARG A 44 20.19 -3.56 3.29
N ASP A 45 21.29 -4.26 3.51
CA ASP A 45 22.64 -3.71 3.43
C ASP A 45 22.88 -3.13 2.02
N GLY A 46 23.14 -1.81 1.95
CA GLY A 46 23.37 -1.10 0.69
C GLY A 46 22.12 -0.65 -0.08
N LEU A 47 20.91 -0.82 0.46
CA LEU A 47 19.71 -0.18 -0.10
C LEU A 47 19.68 1.29 0.32
N ASP A 48 19.44 2.18 -0.66
CA ASP A 48 19.27 3.60 -0.41
C ASP A 48 17.99 3.84 0.41
N VAL A 49 18.13 4.59 1.51
CA VAL A 49 17.00 4.93 2.37
C VAL A 49 16.25 6.07 1.70
N LEU A 50 15.02 5.80 1.25
CA LEU A 50 14.17 6.80 0.62
C LEU A 50 13.90 7.94 1.61
N ASP A 51 14.42 9.11 1.29
CA ASP A 51 14.13 10.34 2.01
C ASP A 51 12.73 10.86 1.64
N PRO A 52 11.83 11.08 2.62
CA PRO A 52 10.48 11.54 2.35
C PRO A 52 10.43 12.94 1.73
N ASP A 53 11.35 13.83 2.09
CA ASP A 53 11.40 15.20 1.59
C ASP A 53 11.84 15.23 0.12
N GLU A 54 12.77 14.36 -0.29
CA GLU A 54 13.12 14.16 -1.70
C GLU A 54 11.97 13.61 -2.54
N LEU A 55 11.09 12.80 -1.93
CA LEU A 55 9.94 12.19 -2.61
C LEU A 55 8.77 13.18 -2.76
N ILE A 56 8.57 14.06 -1.77
CA ILE A 56 7.51 15.08 -1.76
C ILE A 56 7.83 16.22 -2.74
N GLY A 57 9.10 16.57 -2.93
CA GLY A 57 9.53 17.62 -3.87
C GLY A 57 9.38 17.28 -5.37
N LYS A 58 8.91 16.07 -5.70
CA LYS A 58 8.77 15.56 -7.09
C LYS A 58 7.32 15.41 -7.56
N LEU A 59 6.33 15.84 -6.77
CA LEU A 59 4.90 15.87 -7.12
C LEU A 59 4.53 17.17 -7.86
#